data_AF-A0A660U4A6-F1
#
_entry.id   AF-A0A660U4A6-F1
#
_cell.length_a   1.000
_cell.length_b   1.000
_cell.length_c   1.000
_cell.angle_alpha   90.00
_cell.angle_beta   90.00
_cell.angle_gamma   90.00
#
_symmetry.space_group_name_H-M   'P 1'
#
loop_
_entity.id
_entity.type
_entity.pdbx_description
1 polymer ?
#
loop_
_entity_poly.entity_id
_entity_poly.type
_entity_poly.pdbx_seq_one_letter_code
_entity_poly.pdbx_strand_id
1 'polypeptide(L)' 'MYLTFDVGTTSVKTVLYDKNGGILHKVIKEYKLESPKVD' A
#
# COMPACT_ATOMS: atom_id res chain seq x y z
N MET A 1 -0.38 16.43 7.22
CA MET A 1 -0.08 14.99 7.12
C MET A 1 -0.98 14.42 6.06
N TYR A 2 -0.45 13.52 5.24
CA TYR A 2 -1.17 12.91 4.14
C TYR A 2 -1.02 11.40 4.23
N LEU A 3 -2.09 10.65 4.02
CA LEU A 3 -2.07 9.19 4.02
C LEU A 3 -2.40 8.71 2.60
N THR A 4 -1.54 7.88 2.02
CA THR A 4 -1.79 7.28 0.70
C THR A 4 -1.90 5.77 0.81
N PHE A 5 -2.71 5.22 -0.08
CA PHE A 5 -2.89 3.79 -0.29
C PHE A 5 -2.61 3.47 -1.75
N ASP A 6 -1.68 2.56 -1.96
CA ASP A 6 -1.31 1.99 -3.26
C ASP A 6 -1.70 0.52 -3.22
N VAL A 7 -2.80 0.21 -3.93
CA VAL A 7 -3.42 -1.13 -3.94
C VAL A 7 -3.05 -1.81 -5.25
N GLY A 8 -2.12 -2.74 -5.17
CA GLY A 8 -1.75 -3.65 -6.26
C GLY A 8 -2.48 -4.98 -6.16
N THR A 9 -2.27 -5.83 -7.15
CA THR A 9 -2.93 -7.16 -7.24
C THR A 9 -2.54 -8.08 -6.08
N THR A 10 -1.31 -7.99 -5.59
CA THR A 10 -0.77 -8.88 -4.55
C THR A 10 -0.30 -8.11 -3.31
N SER A 11 -0.49 -6.80 -3.26
CA SER A 11 0.00 -6.01 -2.14
C SER A 11 -0.80 -4.74 -1.93
N VAL A 12 -0.83 -4.32 -0.68
CA VAL A 12 -1.30 -2.99 -0.29
C VAL A 12 -0.16 -2.28 0.41
N LYS A 13 0.22 -1.12 -0.12
CA LYS A 13 1.19 -0.23 0.48
C LYS A 13 0.47 0.96 1.07
N THR A 14 0.82 1.29 2.31
CA THR A 14 0.30 2.46 3.03
C THR A 14 1.47 3.34 3.43
N VAL A 15 1.38 4.63 3.11
CA VAL A 15 2.44 5.59 3.43
C VAL A 15 1.84 6.82 4.11
N LEU A 16 2.42 7.17 5.26
CA LEU A 16 2.10 8.39 5.98
C LEU A 16 3.19 9.43 5.70
N TYR A 17 2.77 10.60 5.21
CA TYR A 17 3.65 11.72 4.92
C TYR A 17 3.43 12.87 5.91
N ASP A 18 4.50 13.60 6.21
CA ASP A 18 4.44 14.89 6.88
C ASP A 18 3.84 15.97 5.98
N LYS A 19 3.76 17.21 6.47
CA LYS A 19 3.19 18.34 5.72
C LYS A 19 4.07 18.81 4.53
N ASN A 20 5.35 18.46 4.52
CA ASN A 20 6.32 18.83 3.49
C ASN A 20 6.49 17.70 2.45
N GLY A 21 5.74 16.60 2.57
CA GLY A 21 5.85 15.43 1.69
C GLY A 21 6.95 14.44 2.09
N GLY A 22 7.59 14.60 3.26
CA GLY A 22 8.52 13.63 3.82
C GLY A 22 7.79 12.38 4.31
N ILE A 23 8.39 11.20 4.17
CA ILE A 23 7.80 9.93 4.65
C ILE A 23 8.05 9.81 6.16
N LEU A 24 6.97 9.70 6.93
CA LEU A 24 7.01 9.42 8.37
C LEU A 24 6.95 7.92 8.65
N HIS A 25 6.10 7.21 7.91
CA HIS A 25 5.91 5.77 8.11
C HIS A 25 5.46 5.08 6.81
N LYS A 26 5.84 3.81 6.66
CA LYS A 26 5.49 2.99 5.50
C LYS A 26 5.27 1.55 5.93
N VAL A 27 4.13 0.99 5.54
CA VAL A 27 3.81 -0.44 5.72
C VAL A 27 3.49 -1.03 4.35
N ILE A 28 3.96 -2.25 4.11
CA ILE A 28 3.57 -3.05 2.95
C ILE A 28 3.00 -4.35 3.46
N LYS A 29 1.77 -4.67 3.03
CA LYS A 29 1.14 -5.95 3.27
C LYS A 29 1.07 -6.72 1.97
N GLU A 30 1.73 -7.87 1.94
CA GLU A 30 1.66 -8.82 0.84
C GLU A 30 0.47 -9.78 1.03
N TYR A 31 -0.15 -10.13 -0.09
CA TYR A 31 -1.22 -11.11 -0.21
C TYR A 31 -0.78 -12.17 -1.23
N LYS A 32 -1.03 -13.43 -0.89
CA LYS A 32 -0.83 -14.53 -1.82
C LYS A 32 -2.11 -14.73 -2.63
N LEU A 33 -1.98 -14.76 -3.95
CA LEU A 33 -3.04 -15.23 -4.83
C LEU A 33 -2.90 -16.75 -4.92
N GLU A 34 -3.92 -17.48 -4.50
CA GLU A 34 -3.91 -18.96 -4.62
C GLU A 34 -4.09 -19.41 -6.08
N SER A 35 -4.73 -18.59 -6.90
CA SER A 35 -4.74 -18.65 -8.36
C SER A 35 -5.23 -17.30 -8.90
N PRO A 36 -4.93 -16.92 -10.15
CA PRO A 36 -5.69 -15.86 -10.80
C PRO A 36 -7.12 -16.36 -10.97
N LYS A 37 -8.04 -15.89 -10.11
CA LYS A 37 -9.48 -16.00 -10.35
C LYS A 37 -9.92 -14.81 -11.18
N VAL A 38 -10.30 -15.10 -12.40
CA VAL A 38 -11.13 -14.22 -13.24
C VAL A 38 -12.50 -14.90 -13.22
N ASP A 39 -13.47 -14.30 -12.53
CA ASP A 39 -14.87 -14.73 -12.62
C ASP A 39 -15.49 -14.20 -13.93
#